data_AF-A0A372G2G7-F1
#
_entry.id   AF-A0A372G2G7-F1
#
_cell.length_a   1.000
_cell.length_b   1.000
_cell.length_c   1.000
_cell.angle_alpha   90.00
_cell.angle_beta   90.00
_cell.angle_gamma   90.00
#
_symmetry.space_group_name_H-M   'P 1'
#
loop_
_entity.id
_entity.type
_entity.pdbx_description
1 polymer ?
#
loop_
_entity_poly.entity_id
_entity_poly.type
_entity_poly.pdbx_seq_one_letter_code
_entity_poly.pdbx_strand_id
1 'polypeptide(L)'
;MSAAEMIARLAAAVQKLDEAKAKTAAAAQDAAEARQLVAGALQGVAAGPLIGVIDAYRQALGQAAQGGEPARQQVQETITKVRALGN
;
A
#
# COMPACT_ATOMS: atom_id res chain seq x y z
N MET A 1 -30.73 -3.71 -5.49
CA MET A 1 -29.34 -3.73 -5.98
C MET A 1 -29.08 -5.09 -6.59
N SER A 2 -28.70 -5.16 -7.86
CA SER A 2 -28.50 -6.42 -8.58
C SER A 2 -27.14 -7.05 -8.27
N ALA A 3 -26.99 -8.36 -8.56
CA ALA A 3 -25.71 -9.05 -8.46
C ALA A 3 -24.61 -8.37 -9.30
N ALA A 4 -24.97 -7.88 -10.49
CA ALA A 4 -24.06 -7.13 -11.36
C ALA A 4 -23.59 -5.81 -10.72
N GLU A 5 -24.50 -5.04 -10.11
CA GLU A 5 -24.16 -3.80 -9.40
C GLU A 5 -23.25 -4.07 -8.19
N MET A 6 -23.49 -5.15 -7.45
CA MET A 6 -22.66 -5.56 -6.32
C MET A 6 -21.25 -5.93 -6.78
N ILE A 7 -21.13 -6.74 -7.83
CA ILE A 7 -19.84 -7.13 -8.43
C ILE A 7 -19.07 -5.89 -8.90
N ALA A 8 -19.74 -4.93 -9.57
CA ALA A 8 -19.10 -3.71 -10.05
C ALA A 8 -18.50 -2.88 -8.90
N ARG A 9 -19.23 -2.71 -7.79
CA ARG A 9 -18.72 -1.98 -6.62
C ARG A 9 -17.57 -2.71 -5.94
N LEU A 10 -17.64 -4.04 -5.81
CA LEU A 10 -16.56 -4.83 -5.22
C LEU A 10 -15.31 -4.81 -6.10
N ALA A 11 -15.45 -4.87 -7.42
CA ALA A 11 -14.32 -4.74 -8.35
C ALA A 11 -13.66 -3.36 -8.24
N ALA A 12 -14.45 -2.29 -8.10
CA ALA A 12 -13.92 -0.95 -7.85
C ALA A 12 -13.17 -0.87 -6.50
N ALA A 13 -13.63 -1.59 -5.47
CA ALA A 13 -12.93 -1.68 -4.20
C ALA A 13 -11.57 -2.40 -4.33
N VAL A 14 -11.50 -3.51 -5.08
CA VAL A 14 -10.23 -4.19 -5.40
C VAL A 14 -9.26 -3.23 -6.08
N GLN A 15 -9.74 -2.49 -7.09
CA GLN A 15 -8.92 -1.50 -7.79
C GLN A 15 -8.37 -0.43 -6.82
N LYS A 16 -9.18 0.05 -5.86
CA LYS A 16 -8.71 1.02 -4.87
C LYS A 16 -7.66 0.45 -3.91
N LEU A 17 -7.75 -0.83 -3.58
CA LEU A 17 -6.72 -1.51 -2.79
C LEU A 17 -5.41 -1.67 -3.57
N ASP A 18 -5.48 -1.99 -4.86
CA ASP A 18 -4.31 -2.06 -5.76
C ASP A 18 -3.66 -0.67 -5.92
N GLU A 19 -4.46 0.39 -6.10
CA GLU A 19 -3.98 1.77 -6.13
C GLU A 19 -3.30 2.17 -4.82
N ALA A 20 -3.87 1.80 -3.67
CA ALA A 20 -3.29 2.10 -2.36
C ALA A 20 -1.93 1.41 -2.19
N LYS A 21 -1.83 0.13 -2.55
CA LYS A 21 -0.57 -0.63 -2.52
C LYS A 21 0.51 0.03 -3.39
N ALA A 22 0.17 0.44 -4.60
CA ALA A 22 1.10 1.12 -5.50
C ALA A 22 1.57 2.47 -4.94
N LYS A 23 0.65 3.27 -4.39
CA LYS A 23 0.98 4.57 -3.76
C LYS A 23 1.89 4.41 -2.55
N THR A 24 1.65 3.39 -1.72
CA THR A 24 2.49 3.10 -0.56
C THR A 24 3.89 2.64 -0.98
N ALA A 25 3.99 1.83 -2.04
CA ALA A 25 5.29 1.43 -2.58
C ALA A 25 6.08 2.64 -3.12
N ALA A 26 5.42 3.55 -3.84
CA ALA A 26 6.03 4.80 -4.31
C ALA A 26 6.50 5.67 -3.12
N ALA A 27 5.66 5.85 -2.10
CA ALA A 27 6.05 6.59 -0.90
C ALA A 27 7.26 5.98 -0.18
N ALA A 28 7.41 4.64 -0.21
CA ALA A 28 8.57 3.97 0.38
C ALA A 28 9.86 4.24 -0.41
N GLN A 29 9.74 4.39 -1.73
CA GLN A 29 10.83 4.85 -2.58
C GLN A 29 11.18 6.31 -2.29
N ASP A 30 10.20 7.20 -2.21
CA ASP A 30 10.41 8.62 -1.86
C ASP A 30 11.13 8.75 -0.51
N ALA A 31 10.76 7.93 0.48
CA ALA A 31 11.43 7.89 1.78
C ALA A 31 12.89 7.40 1.67
N ALA A 32 13.18 6.44 0.77
CA ALA A 32 14.55 5.99 0.51
C ALA A 32 15.39 7.08 -0.16
N GLU A 33 14.82 7.86 -1.07
CA GLU A 33 15.48 9.00 -1.71
C GLU A 33 15.75 10.12 -0.68
N ALA A 34 14.76 10.46 0.15
CA ALA A 34 14.92 11.42 1.25
C ALA A 34 16.05 11.00 2.21
N ARG A 35 16.18 9.70 2.51
CA ARG A 35 17.28 9.15 3.31
C ARG A 35 18.64 9.44 2.68
N GLN A 36 18.78 9.25 1.36
CA GLN A 36 20.04 9.50 0.66
C GLN A 36 20.39 10.99 0.66
N LEU A 37 19.40 11.86 0.42
CA LEU A 37 19.59 13.30 0.48
C LEU A 37 20.05 13.76 1.86
N VAL A 38 19.43 13.26 2.93
CA VAL A 38 19.82 13.59 4.32
C VAL A 38 21.22 13.05 4.64
N ALA A 39 21.54 11.82 4.25
CA ALA A 39 22.86 11.25 4.47
C ALA A 39 23.96 12.04 3.74
N GLY A 40 23.70 12.49 2.52
CA GLY A 40 24.62 13.34 1.75
C GLY A 40 24.74 14.75 2.36
N ALA A 41 23.63 15.38 2.74
CA ALA A 41 23.62 16.73 3.30
C ALA A 41 24.30 16.81 4.68
N LEU A 42 24.22 15.75 5.47
CA LEU A 42 24.79 15.68 6.82
C LEU A 42 26.11 14.88 6.87
N GLN A 43 26.78 14.69 5.72
CA GLN A 43 28.05 13.98 5.67
C GLN A 43 29.08 14.69 6.57
N GLY A 44 29.63 13.98 7.56
CA GLY A 44 30.56 14.55 8.56
C GLY A 44 29.87 15.16 9.80
N VAL A 45 28.55 15.14 9.86
CA VAL A 45 27.73 15.52 11.03
C VAL A 45 26.96 14.30 11.54
N ALA A 46 26.60 14.26 12.82
CA ALA A 46 25.83 13.17 13.41
C ALA A 46 24.39 13.10 12.86
N ALA A 47 24.21 12.54 11.67
CA ALA A 47 22.93 12.34 10.99
C ALA A 47 22.09 11.17 11.54
N GLY A 48 22.67 10.36 12.43
CA GLY A 48 22.12 9.08 12.89
C GLY A 48 20.66 9.13 13.36
N PRO A 49 20.26 10.08 14.22
CA PRO A 49 18.87 10.17 14.69
C PRO A 49 17.86 10.44 13.56
N LEU A 50 18.17 11.37 12.64
CA LEU A 50 17.27 11.72 11.54
C LEU A 50 17.16 10.58 10.52
N ILE A 51 18.28 9.93 10.19
CA ILE A 51 18.29 8.74 9.33
C ILE A 51 17.44 7.63 9.95
N GLY A 52 17.54 7.41 11.26
CA GLY A 52 16.73 6.41 11.98
C GLY A 52 15.23 6.68 11.90
N VAL A 53 14.81 7.95 11.99
CA VAL A 53 13.39 8.34 11.81
C VAL A 53 12.90 8.03 10.40
N ILE A 54 13.71 8.34 9.37
CA ILE A 54 13.35 8.06 7.97
C ILE A 54 13.30 6.55 7.71
N ASP A 55 14.24 5.80 8.27
CA ASP A 55 14.26 4.33 8.15
C ASP A 55 13.02 3.70 8.80
N ALA A 56 12.59 4.19 9.98
CA ALA A 56 11.36 3.73 10.65
C ALA A 56 10.10 4.04 9.82
N TYR A 57 10.01 5.26 9.27
CA TYR A 57 8.90 5.63 8.37
C TYR A 57 8.84 4.74 7.13
N ARG A 58 9.99 4.51 6.47
CA ARG A 58 10.08 3.61 5.30
C ARG A 58 9.66 2.18 5.65
N GLN A 59 10.05 1.68 6.81
CA GLN A 59 9.63 0.36 7.28
C GLN A 59 8.11 0.27 7.47
N ALA A 60 7.48 1.30 8.06
CA ALA A 60 6.03 1.35 8.24
C ALA A 60 5.29 1.34 6.89
N LEU A 61 5.79 2.07 5.90
CA LEU A 61 5.25 2.02 4.53
C LEU A 61 5.39 0.62 3.91
N GLY A 62 6.55 -0.03 4.07
CA GLY A 62 6.76 -1.41 3.61
C GLY A 62 5.76 -2.40 4.21
N GLN A 63 5.45 -2.27 5.51
CA GLN A 63 4.44 -3.09 6.18
C GLN A 63 3.03 -2.77 5.67
N ALA A 64 2.69 -1.49 5.49
CA ALA A 64 1.39 -1.08 4.96
C ALA A 64 1.13 -1.60 3.54
N ALA A 65 2.17 -1.64 2.69
CA ALA A 65 2.08 -2.20 1.34
C ALA A 65 1.74 -3.71 1.33
N GLN A 66 2.10 -4.44 2.39
CA GLN A 66 1.78 -5.86 2.56
C GLN A 66 0.42 -6.07 3.22
N GLY A 67 0.01 -5.16 4.10
CA GLY A 67 -1.24 -5.26 4.88
C GLY A 67 -2.53 -5.18 4.04
N GLY A 68 -2.48 -4.66 2.81
CA GLY A 68 -3.64 -4.58 1.91
C GLY A 68 -3.99 -5.89 1.20
N GLU A 69 -3.07 -6.86 1.14
CA GLU A 69 -3.26 -8.09 0.37
C GLU A 69 -4.40 -8.98 0.91
N PRO A 70 -4.53 -9.21 2.24
CA PRO A 70 -5.64 -10.00 2.78
C PRO A 70 -7.01 -9.35 2.50
N ALA A 71 -7.10 -8.02 2.59
CA ALA A 71 -8.33 -7.30 2.28
C ALA A 71 -8.72 -7.46 0.80
N ARG A 72 -7.74 -7.36 -0.11
CA ARG A 72 -7.94 -7.56 -1.54
C ARG A 72 -8.44 -8.98 -1.84
N GLN A 73 -7.80 -9.99 -1.26
CA GLN A 73 -8.20 -11.40 -1.41
C GLN A 73 -9.64 -11.62 -0.92
N GLN A 74 -9.99 -11.11 0.26
CA GLN A 74 -11.34 -11.24 0.82
C GLN A 74 -12.43 -10.63 -0.07
N VAL A 75 -12.15 -9.47 -0.67
CA VAL A 75 -13.08 -8.83 -1.61
C VAL A 75 -13.21 -9.67 -2.90
N GLN A 76 -12.10 -10.20 -3.42
CA GLN A 76 -12.09 -11.04 -4.60
C GLN A 76 -12.88 -12.34 -4.40
N GLU A 77 -12.72 -12.99 -3.23
CA GLU A 77 -13.53 -14.15 -2.85
C GLU A 77 -15.01 -13.82 -2.77
N THR A 78 -15.34 -12.64 -2.24
CA THR A 78 -16.72 -12.16 -2.15
C THR A 78 -17.33 -11.96 -3.54
N ILE A 79 -16.57 -11.41 -4.50
CA ILE A 79 -17.00 -11.33 -5.91
C ILE A 79 -17.33 -12.71 -6.46
N THR A 80 -16.46 -13.70 -6.22
CA THR A 80 -16.68 -15.09 -6.67
C THR A 80 -17.96 -15.68 -6.06
N LYS A 81 -18.22 -15.44 -4.77
CA LYS A 81 -19.46 -15.87 -4.10
C LYS A 81 -20.69 -15.20 -4.70
N VAL A 82 -20.66 -13.88 -4.93
CA VAL A 82 -21.80 -13.15 -5.52
C VAL A 82 -22.08 -13.63 -6.95
N ARG A 83 -21.04 -13.94 -7.74
CA ARG A 83 -21.20 -14.54 -9.07
C ARG A 83 -21.88 -15.91 -9.01
N ALA A 84 -21.49 -16.76 -8.06
CA ALA A 84 -22.08 -18.09 -7.91
C ALA A 84 -23.56 -18.07 -7.48
N LEU A 85 -23.99 -17.03 -6.75
CA LEU A 85 -25.37 -16.84 -6.31
C LEU A 85 -26.28 -16.23 -7.39
N GLY A 86 -25.70 -15.61 -8.43
CA GLY A 86 -26.42 -14.99 -9.53
C GLY A 86 -26.59 -15.87 -10.77
N ASN A 87 -26.07 -17.10 -10.74
CA ASN A 87 -26.27 -18.15 -11.73
C ASN A 87 -27.38 -19.11 -11.28
#